data_AF-A0A924M7E2-F1
#
_entry.id   AF-A0A924M7E2-F1
#
_cell.length_a   1.000
_cell.length_b   1.000
_cell.length_c   1.000
_cell.angle_alpha   90.00
_cell.angle_beta   90.00
_cell.angle_gamma   90.00
#
_symmetry.space_group_name_H-M   'P 1'
#
loop_
_entity.id
_entity.type
_entity.pdbx_description
1 polymer ?
#
loop_
_entity_poly.entity_id
_entity_poly.type
_entity_poly.pdbx_seq_one_letter_code
_entity_poly.pdbx_strand_id
1 'polypeptide(L)'
;MKKISSIAFVVLLTIGCSKKSVPGKSAGTNDDKVAAAEMPPTATTRIANVNAMVVIDANGRIITPLAKLPVEENLKPDYTKIARAFTPAQKANLNLRYKMLLPKVIYVPEIYAMKSLKGTYSIYKKKFWYWKKEDGLFYLDETYYK
;
A
#
# COMPACT_ATOMS: atom_id res chain seq x y z
N MET A 1 -5.36 -15.25 -49.78
CA MET A 1 -5.78 -14.13 -50.65
C MET A 1 -5.65 -12.82 -49.84
N LYS A 2 -5.08 -11.78 -50.46
CA LYS A 2 -4.66 -10.48 -49.90
C LYS A 2 -5.82 -9.47 -49.77
N LYS A 3 -5.69 -8.52 -48.81
CA LYS A 3 -5.89 -7.04 -48.87
C LYS A 3 -5.89 -6.53 -47.40
N ILE A 4 -4.83 -5.90 -46.85
CA ILE A 4 -4.23 -4.55 -47.00
C ILE A 4 -5.20 -3.39 -46.67
N SER A 5 -4.65 -2.44 -45.90
CA SER A 5 -5.04 -1.02 -45.73
C SER A 5 -6.19 -0.75 -44.74
N SER A 6 -6.19 0.33 -43.95
CA SER A 6 -5.32 1.51 -43.95
C SER A 6 -5.39 2.24 -42.60
N ILE A 7 -4.38 3.09 -42.42
CA ILE A 7 -4.05 3.93 -41.29
C ILE A 7 -5.11 5.00 -41.01
N ALA A 8 -5.35 5.30 -39.73
CA ALA A 8 -5.83 6.62 -39.31
C ALA A 8 -5.00 7.09 -38.11
N PHE A 9 -4.21 8.11 -38.39
CA PHE A 9 -3.32 8.86 -37.52
C PHE A 9 -4.17 9.95 -36.84
N VAL A 10 -4.23 10.00 -35.51
CA VAL A 10 -4.75 11.18 -34.79
C VAL A 10 -3.74 11.56 -33.71
N VAL A 11 -2.96 12.59 -34.05
CA VAL A 11 -2.18 13.40 -33.13
C VAL A 11 -3.13 14.43 -32.53
N LEU A 12 -3.20 14.52 -31.20
CA LEU A 12 -3.70 15.71 -30.53
C LEU A 12 -2.80 16.07 -29.34
N LEU A 13 -2.13 17.21 -29.47
CA LEU A 13 -1.34 17.94 -28.49
C LEU A 13 -2.25 18.70 -27.51
N THR A 14 -1.94 18.71 -26.22
CA THR A 14 -2.16 19.84 -25.27
C THR A 14 -1.24 19.61 -24.05
N ILE A 15 -0.10 20.31 -23.94
CA ILE A 15 0.14 21.61 -23.26
C ILE A 15 -0.40 21.67 -21.83
N GLY A 16 0.50 21.82 -20.85
CA GLY A 16 0.14 22.11 -19.46
C GLY A 16 1.31 22.14 -18.47
N CYS A 17 2.37 22.92 -18.75
CA CYS A 17 3.34 23.31 -17.73
C CYS A 17 2.82 24.51 -16.94
N SER A 18 2.81 24.43 -15.61
CA SER A 18 2.79 25.62 -14.73
C SER A 18 3.49 25.30 -13.42
N LYS A 19 4.78 25.64 -13.36
CA LYS A 19 5.53 25.80 -12.11
C LYS A 19 5.11 27.14 -11.50
N LYS A 20 4.57 27.12 -10.28
CA LYS A 20 4.33 28.35 -9.50
C LYS A 20 5.37 28.43 -8.39
N SER A 21 6.36 29.30 -8.58
CA SER A 21 7.33 29.74 -7.57
C SER A 21 6.72 30.83 -6.70
N VAL A 22 7.00 30.80 -5.40
CA VAL A 22 6.78 31.94 -4.50
C VAL A 22 8.08 32.19 -3.73
N PRO A 23 8.66 33.40 -3.76
CA PRO A 23 9.75 33.80 -2.87
C PRO A 23 9.17 34.47 -1.62
N GLY A 24 9.64 34.08 -0.44
CA GLY A 24 9.33 34.72 0.83
C GLY A 24 10.61 34.93 1.63
N LYS A 25 11.05 36.20 1.70
CA LYS A 25 12.25 36.69 2.36
C LYS A 25 11.93 37.18 3.78
N SER A 26 12.95 37.14 4.63
CA SER A 26 13.14 37.81 5.95
C SER A 26 12.97 36.86 7.14
N ALA A 27 14.04 36.41 7.81
CA ALA A 27 15.01 37.11 8.66
C ALA A 27 14.42 37.56 10.01
N GLY A 28 14.94 36.98 11.09
CA GLY A 28 14.62 37.30 12.48
C GLY A 28 15.48 36.46 13.43
N THR A 29 16.68 36.96 13.72
CA THR A 29 17.58 36.51 14.79
C THR A 29 16.92 36.72 16.16
N ASN A 30 17.08 35.76 17.08
CA ASN A 30 17.18 36.01 18.52
C ASN A 30 17.93 34.83 19.15
N ASP A 31 19.10 35.15 19.69
CA ASP A 31 19.91 34.30 20.55
C ASP A 31 19.40 34.34 22.01
N ASP A 32 19.91 33.36 22.77
CA ASP A 32 19.90 33.20 24.23
C ASP A 32 18.62 32.66 24.91
N LYS A 33 18.70 31.41 25.41
CA LYS A 33 19.09 31.16 26.82
C LYS A 33 19.05 29.66 27.16
N VAL A 34 20.12 29.18 27.79
CA VAL A 34 20.30 27.83 28.35
C VAL A 34 19.35 27.57 29.52
N ALA A 35 18.66 26.43 29.51
CA ALA A 35 18.23 25.73 30.72
C ALA A 35 18.00 24.23 30.40
N ALA A 36 18.78 23.38 31.06
CA ALA A 36 18.61 21.93 31.05
C ALA A 36 17.30 21.55 31.76
N ALA A 37 16.48 20.75 31.09
CA ALA A 37 15.41 19.98 31.71
C ALA A 37 15.29 18.65 30.96
N GLU A 38 15.54 17.58 31.71
CA GLU A 38 15.43 16.17 31.32
C GLU A 38 13.95 15.84 31.01
N MET A 39 13.65 15.44 29.78
CA MET A 39 12.31 15.04 29.33
C MET A 39 12.39 13.91 28.28
N PRO A 40 11.36 13.03 28.22
CA PRO A 40 11.43 11.64 27.76
C PRO A 40 11.69 11.52 26.25
N PRO A 41 12.05 10.32 25.73
CA PRO A 41 12.20 10.12 24.29
C PRO A 41 10.91 10.53 23.59
N THR A 42 11.00 11.68 22.91
CA THR A 42 9.97 12.21 22.04
C THR A 42 9.86 11.26 20.86
N ALA A 43 8.95 10.30 20.97
CA ALA A 43 8.47 9.50 19.85
C ALA A 43 7.61 10.39 18.94
N THR A 44 8.24 11.35 18.25
CA THR A 44 7.66 11.94 17.06
C THR A 44 7.85 10.94 15.93
N THR A 45 6.86 10.09 15.66
CA THR A 45 6.77 9.44 14.34
C THR A 45 5.31 9.24 13.94
N ARG A 46 4.77 10.29 13.32
CA ARG A 46 3.84 10.25 12.19
C ARG A 46 2.65 9.29 12.34
N ILE A 47 1.58 9.75 12.99
CA ILE A 47 0.23 9.21 12.77
C ILE A 47 -0.22 9.64 11.37
N ALA A 48 0.28 8.95 10.35
CA ALA A 48 -0.39 8.94 9.06
C ALA A 48 -1.68 8.14 9.26
N ASN A 49 -2.80 8.68 8.81
CA ASN A 49 -4.03 7.92 8.57
C ASN A 49 -3.74 6.87 7.48
N VAL A 50 -3.04 5.80 7.84
CA VAL A 50 -2.73 4.70 6.92
C VAL A 50 -3.91 3.74 6.92
N ASN A 51 -4.85 4.03 6.02
CA ASN A 51 -5.66 2.98 5.41
C ASN A 51 -4.72 1.85 4.92
N ALA A 52 -5.22 0.62 4.95
CA ALA A 52 -4.47 -0.57 4.53
C ALA A 52 -3.64 -0.31 3.26
N MET A 53 -2.33 -0.58 3.32
CA MET A 53 -1.41 -0.39 2.21
C MET A 53 -1.31 -1.69 1.40
N VAL A 54 -1.38 -1.59 0.08
CA VAL A 54 -1.20 -2.77 -0.79
C VAL A 54 0.29 -3.10 -0.88
N VAL A 55 0.66 -4.30 -0.45
CA VAL A 55 2.04 -4.79 -0.53
C VAL A 55 2.23 -5.56 -1.83
N ILE A 56 1.33 -6.51 -2.12
CA ILE A 56 1.35 -7.34 -3.33
C ILE A 56 0.00 -7.33 -4.01
N ASP A 57 0.00 -7.03 -5.30
CA ASP A 57 -1.19 -7.05 -6.13
C ASP A 57 -1.65 -8.49 -6.48
N ALA A 58 -2.77 -8.60 -7.18
CA ALA A 58 -3.29 -9.90 -7.65
C ALA A 58 -2.34 -10.63 -8.63
N ASN A 59 -1.42 -9.90 -9.26
CA ASN A 59 -0.48 -10.40 -10.25
C ASN A 59 0.90 -10.72 -9.65
N GLY A 60 1.08 -10.62 -8.33
CA GLY A 60 2.35 -10.89 -7.67
C GLY A 60 3.36 -9.75 -7.75
N ARG A 61 2.96 -8.57 -8.26
CA ARG A 61 3.82 -7.38 -8.30
C ARG A 61 3.90 -6.76 -6.91
N ILE A 62 5.12 -6.44 -6.49
CA ILE A 62 5.38 -5.73 -5.25
C ILE A 62 5.08 -4.25 -5.48
N ILE A 63 4.01 -3.75 -4.84
CA ILE A 63 3.58 -2.35 -4.92
C ILE A 63 4.28 -1.53 -3.84
N THR A 64 4.32 -2.06 -2.62
CA THR A 64 4.99 -1.41 -1.48
C THR A 64 6.13 -2.30 -1.00
N PRO A 65 7.40 -1.96 -1.30
CA PRO A 65 8.55 -2.68 -0.77
C PRO A 65 8.76 -2.38 0.72
N LEU A 66 9.52 -3.23 1.42
CA LEU A 66 9.76 -3.13 2.86
C LEU A 66 10.30 -1.75 3.30
N ALA A 67 11.18 -1.14 2.52
CA ALA A 67 11.74 0.18 2.81
C ALA A 67 10.70 1.31 2.85
N LYS A 68 9.50 1.09 2.30
CA LYS A 68 8.38 2.03 2.32
C LYS A 68 7.29 1.64 3.32
N LEU A 69 7.40 0.47 3.94
CA LEU A 69 6.51 0.08 5.02
C LEU A 69 6.92 0.82 6.30
N PRO A 70 5.95 1.13 7.17
CA PRO A 70 6.26 1.63 8.50
C PRO A 70 7.20 0.67 9.24
N VAL A 71 8.10 1.23 10.05
CA VAL A 71 9.02 0.44 10.86
C VAL A 71 8.22 -0.16 12.01
N GLU A 72 7.80 -1.42 11.86
CA GLU A 72 7.28 -2.24 12.96
C GLU A 72 8.26 -3.37 13.25
N GLU A 73 8.46 -3.68 14.52
CA GLU A 73 9.44 -4.68 15.00
C GLU A 73 9.18 -6.11 14.47
N ASN A 74 7.95 -6.38 14.03
CA ASN A 74 7.50 -7.72 13.64
C ASN A 74 7.36 -7.91 12.11
N LEU A 75 7.74 -6.93 11.29
CA LEU A 75 7.67 -7.02 9.83
C LEU A 75 8.87 -7.79 9.28
N LYS A 76 8.68 -9.08 8.98
CA LYS A 76 9.70 -9.96 8.38
C LYS A 76 9.20 -10.61 7.08
N PRO A 77 8.73 -9.84 6.08
CA PRO A 77 8.18 -10.41 4.86
C PRO A 77 9.25 -11.01 3.94
N ASP A 78 9.07 -12.28 3.57
CA ASP A 78 9.89 -12.97 2.58
C ASP A 78 9.27 -12.83 1.18
N TYR A 79 9.63 -11.75 0.47
CA TYR A 79 9.12 -11.41 -0.87
C TYR A 79 9.27 -12.52 -1.90
N THR A 80 10.26 -13.41 -1.76
CA THR A 80 10.46 -14.53 -2.69
C THR A 80 9.30 -15.54 -2.63
N LYS A 81 8.69 -15.70 -1.46
CA LYS A 81 7.55 -16.59 -1.23
C LYS A 81 6.22 -15.89 -1.49
N ILE A 82 6.11 -14.63 -1.10
CA ILE A 82 4.82 -13.94 -1.04
C ILE A 82 4.43 -13.31 -2.40
N ALA A 83 5.40 -12.90 -3.22
CA ALA A 83 5.19 -12.24 -4.52
C ALA A 83 4.63 -13.14 -5.63
N ARG A 84 4.17 -14.35 -5.30
CA ARG A 84 3.48 -15.22 -6.27
C ARG A 84 2.12 -14.63 -6.64
N ALA A 85 1.85 -14.50 -7.93
CA ALA A 85 0.53 -14.13 -8.45
C ALA A 85 -0.55 -15.14 -8.03
N PHE A 86 -1.82 -14.71 -8.06
CA PHE A 86 -2.93 -15.67 -8.13
C PHE A 86 -2.83 -16.50 -9.41
N THR A 87 -3.23 -17.77 -9.36
CA THR A 87 -3.34 -18.61 -10.54
C THR A 87 -4.45 -18.10 -11.48
N PRO A 88 -4.45 -18.45 -12.78
CA PRO A 88 -5.52 -18.05 -13.69
C PRO A 88 -6.92 -18.43 -13.21
N ALA A 89 -7.07 -19.64 -12.64
CA ALA A 89 -8.33 -20.11 -12.06
C ALA A 89 -8.78 -19.24 -10.87
N GLN A 90 -7.86 -18.90 -9.98
CA GLN A 90 -8.14 -18.01 -8.83
C GLN A 90 -8.56 -16.61 -9.28
N LYS A 91 -7.89 -16.05 -10.30
CA LYS A 91 -8.26 -14.75 -10.89
C LYS A 91 -9.64 -14.80 -11.55
N ALA A 92 -9.96 -15.88 -12.25
CA ALA A 92 -11.27 -16.09 -12.85
C ALA A 92 -12.37 -16.14 -11.78
N ASN A 93 -12.15 -16.87 -10.68
CA ASN A 93 -13.09 -16.93 -9.55
C ASN A 93 -13.32 -15.57 -8.90
N LEU A 94 -12.25 -14.82 -8.64
CA LEU A 94 -12.32 -13.47 -8.08
C LEU A 94 -13.12 -12.53 -8.99
N ASN A 95 -12.82 -12.53 -10.29
CA ASN A 95 -13.55 -11.72 -11.26
C ASN A 95 -15.00 -12.15 -11.42
N LEU A 96 -15.29 -13.46 -11.41
CA LEU A 96 -16.65 -13.95 -11.56
C LEU A 96 -17.54 -13.52 -10.39
N ARG A 97 -17.08 -13.75 -9.15
CA ARG A 97 -17.83 -13.52 -7.91
C ARG A 97 -17.86 -12.06 -7.48
N TYR A 98 -16.74 -11.34 -7.63
CA TYR A 98 -16.56 -10.00 -7.07
C TYR A 98 -16.35 -8.91 -8.11
N LYS A 99 -16.27 -9.26 -9.41
CA LYS A 99 -16.04 -8.32 -10.53
C LYS A 99 -14.79 -7.47 -10.36
N MET A 100 -13.82 -7.97 -9.57
CA MET A 100 -12.56 -7.27 -9.30
C MET A 100 -11.47 -8.23 -8.87
N LEU A 101 -10.22 -7.82 -9.10
CA LEU A 101 -9.04 -8.48 -8.58
C LEU A 101 -8.61 -7.82 -7.26
N LEU A 102 -8.64 -8.62 -6.20
CA LEU A 102 -8.26 -8.16 -4.86
C LEU A 102 -6.74 -8.20 -4.69
N PRO A 103 -6.15 -7.28 -3.90
CA PRO A 103 -4.77 -7.40 -3.45
C PRO A 103 -4.54 -8.74 -2.76
N LYS A 104 -3.41 -9.40 -3.02
CA LYS A 104 -3.12 -10.66 -2.35
C LYS A 104 -2.66 -10.43 -0.92
N VAL A 105 -1.78 -9.46 -0.75
CA VAL A 105 -1.16 -9.13 0.54
C VAL A 105 -1.23 -7.64 0.79
N ILE A 106 -1.66 -7.27 1.99
CA ILE A 106 -1.75 -5.90 2.45
C ILE A 106 -1.00 -5.76 3.78
N TYR A 107 -0.57 -4.54 4.06
CA TYR A 107 -0.12 -4.12 5.38
C TYR A 107 -1.24 -3.32 6.03
N VAL A 108 -1.51 -3.61 7.29
CA VAL A 108 -2.50 -2.90 8.09
C VAL A 108 -1.84 -2.52 9.42
N PRO A 109 -1.84 -1.23 9.79
CA PRO A 109 -1.38 -0.80 11.10
C PRO A 109 -2.13 -1.52 12.22
N GLU A 110 -1.44 -1.83 13.31
CA GLU A 110 -2.01 -2.62 14.41
C GLU A 110 -3.25 -1.96 15.05
N ILE A 111 -3.34 -0.64 15.02
CA ILE A 111 -4.52 0.12 15.50
C ILE A 111 -5.83 -0.22 14.75
N TYR A 112 -5.73 -0.74 13.52
CA TYR A 112 -6.88 -1.14 12.70
C TYR A 112 -7.02 -2.67 12.58
N ALA A 113 -6.15 -3.42 13.28
CA ALA A 113 -6.20 -4.87 13.31
C ALA A 113 -7.19 -5.33 14.39
N MET A 114 -8.06 -6.26 14.03
CA MET A 114 -9.03 -6.87 14.94
C MET A 114 -8.53 -8.24 15.38
N LYS A 115 -8.81 -8.62 16.63
CA LYS A 115 -8.43 -9.93 17.18
C LYS A 115 -9.67 -10.82 17.29
N SER A 116 -9.50 -12.10 16.97
CA SER A 116 -10.49 -13.15 17.14
C SER A 116 -9.83 -14.38 17.75
N LEU A 117 -10.64 -15.37 18.12
CA LEU A 117 -10.16 -16.68 18.58
C LEU A 117 -9.26 -17.39 17.55
N LYS A 118 -9.45 -17.14 16.26
CA LYS A 118 -8.66 -17.75 15.18
C LYS A 118 -7.37 -17.01 14.87
N GLY A 119 -7.22 -15.79 15.38
CA GLY A 119 -6.07 -14.93 15.13
C GLY A 119 -6.46 -13.48 14.84
N THR A 120 -5.48 -12.73 14.35
CA THR A 120 -5.62 -11.30 14.03
C THR A 120 -6.01 -11.12 12.57
N TYR A 121 -6.99 -10.24 12.30
CA TYR A 121 -7.55 -10.03 10.98
C TYR A 121 -7.86 -8.55 10.73
N SER A 122 -8.10 -8.21 9.47
CA SER A 122 -8.60 -6.90 9.05
C SER A 122 -9.61 -7.08 7.92
N ILE A 123 -10.60 -6.17 7.86
CA ILE A 123 -11.63 -6.20 6.82
C ILE A 123 -11.34 -5.11 5.81
N TYR A 124 -10.93 -5.51 4.61
CA TYR A 124 -10.67 -4.62 3.49
C TYR A 124 -11.96 -4.33 2.71
N LYS A 125 -12.17 -3.06 2.34
CA LYS A 125 -13.38 -2.58 1.64
C LYS A 125 -14.70 -3.03 2.28
N LYS A 126 -14.73 -3.14 3.62
CA LYS A 126 -15.90 -3.58 4.40
C LYS A 126 -16.46 -4.97 4.04
N LYS A 127 -15.70 -5.80 3.32
CA LYS A 127 -16.20 -7.09 2.80
C LYS A 127 -15.17 -8.22 2.84
N PHE A 128 -13.91 -7.94 2.56
CA PHE A 128 -12.91 -8.98 2.33
C PHE A 128 -12.01 -9.14 3.55
N TRP A 129 -11.99 -10.35 4.07
CA TRP A 129 -11.21 -10.68 5.25
C TRP A 129 -9.76 -10.94 4.85
N TYR A 130 -8.85 -10.31 5.59
CA TYR A 130 -7.43 -10.59 5.52
C TYR A 130 -6.92 -11.04 6.87
N TRP A 131 -6.12 -12.10 6.89
CA TRP A 131 -5.57 -12.69 8.11
C TRP A 131 -4.09 -12.35 8.26
N LYS A 132 -3.70 -11.87 9.45
CA LYS A 132 -2.30 -11.60 9.79
C LYS A 132 -1.53 -12.92 9.88
N LYS A 133 -0.33 -12.95 9.30
CA LYS A 133 0.61 -14.06 9.43
C LYS A 133 1.81 -13.67 10.29
N GLU A 134 2.68 -14.63 10.54
CA GLU A 134 3.89 -14.49 11.37
C GLU A 134 4.88 -13.44 10.83
N ASP A 135 4.82 -13.15 9.54
CA ASP A 135 5.65 -12.13 8.88
C ASP A 135 5.15 -10.69 9.11
N GLY A 136 4.04 -10.53 9.84
CA GLY A 136 3.42 -9.25 10.13
C GLY A 136 2.46 -8.74 9.05
N LEU A 137 2.34 -9.43 7.91
CA LEU A 137 1.47 -9.01 6.80
C LEU A 137 0.10 -9.71 6.84
N PHE A 138 -0.86 -9.11 6.15
CA PHE A 138 -2.24 -9.54 6.07
C PHE A 138 -2.54 -10.16 4.71
N TYR A 139 -3.08 -11.37 4.70
CA TYR A 139 -3.30 -12.18 3.50
C TYR A 139 -4.79 -12.39 3.25
N LEU A 140 -5.21 -12.26 1.98
CA LEU A 140 -6.60 -12.50 1.59
C LEU A 140 -7.02 -13.92 1.99
N ASP A 141 -8.20 -14.06 2.61
CA ASP A 141 -8.77 -15.36 2.96
C ASP A 141 -8.95 -16.24 1.70
N GLU A 142 -8.54 -17.49 1.79
CA GLU A 142 -8.54 -18.41 0.66
C GLU A 142 -9.95 -18.75 0.15
N THR A 143 -10.96 -18.63 1.01
CA THR A 143 -12.37 -18.85 0.65
C THR A 143 -12.86 -17.94 -0.49
N TYR A 144 -12.20 -16.80 -0.72
CA TYR A 144 -12.57 -15.88 -1.78
C TYR A 144 -12.11 -16.31 -3.17
N TYR A 145 -11.03 -17.08 -3.27
CA TYR A 145 -10.40 -17.42 -4.55
C TYR A 145 -10.25 -18.91 -4.82
N LYS A 146 -10.60 -19.76 -3.84
CA LYS A 146 -10.77 -21.20 -4.03
C LYS A 146 -12.15 -21.53 -4.63
#